data_AF-A0A0S8BJR5-F1
#
_entry.id   AF-A0A0S8BJR5-F1
#
_cell.length_a   1.000
_cell.length_b   1.000
_cell.length_c   1.000
_cell.angle_alpha   90.00
_cell.angle_beta   90.00
_cell.angle_gamma   90.00
#
_symmetry.space_group_name_H-M   'P 1'
#
loop_
_entity.id
_entity.type
_entity.pdbx_description
1 polymer ?
#
loop_
_entity_poly.entity_id
_entity_poly.type
_entity_poly.pdbx_seq_one_letter_code
_entity_poly.pdbx_strand_id
1 'polypeptide(L)'
;MNHQIHPDTSIGTVSLRINNLERSIAFYSNTLGFDINQVEGSHATLGVGDRDIIFLTESAGAPQASGTTGLYHFAILVPSRLELAKSLKQLATSKITVQGFADHLVSEAIYLSDPDGNGIEIYRDRPRSEWTFRQGQLQMDTLPLDLASLMSELESDPQPWTGLADGTRIGHIHLKVASVDDAESFYTNV
;
A
#
# COMPACT_ATOMS: atom_id res chain seq x y z
N MET A 1 31.93 3.46 -8.43
CA MET A 1 31.45 2.07 -8.58
C MET A 1 29.93 2.15 -8.61
N ASN A 2 29.26 1.50 -9.56
CA ASN A 2 27.79 1.43 -9.54
C ASN A 2 27.40 0.37 -8.52
N HIS A 3 27.08 0.80 -7.30
CA HIS A 3 26.48 -0.08 -6.31
C HIS A 3 25.02 -0.29 -6.72
N GLN A 4 24.67 -1.54 -7.06
CA GLN A 4 23.29 -1.93 -7.30
C GLN A 4 22.84 -2.80 -6.13
N ILE A 5 21.66 -2.49 -5.58
CA ILE A 5 20.96 -3.39 -4.68
C ILE A 5 20.67 -4.70 -5.39
N HIS A 6 20.62 -5.80 -4.64
CA HIS A 6 20.30 -7.10 -5.21
C HIS A 6 18.90 -7.04 -5.86
N PRO A 7 18.68 -7.60 -7.06
CA PRO A 7 17.40 -7.50 -7.76
C PRO A 7 16.23 -8.12 -6.98
N ASP A 8 16.52 -9.06 -6.08
CA ASP A 8 15.52 -9.71 -5.22
C ASP A 8 15.25 -8.94 -3.92
N THR A 9 15.91 -7.80 -3.69
CA THR A 9 15.63 -6.95 -2.53
C THR A 9 14.22 -6.37 -2.64
N SER A 10 13.40 -6.61 -1.61
CA SER A 10 12.06 -6.04 -1.46
C SER A 10 11.87 -5.43 -0.09
N ILE A 11 10.87 -4.55 0.05
CA ILE A 11 10.45 -4.06 1.36
C ILE A 11 9.81 -5.22 2.14
N GLY A 12 10.17 -5.34 3.42
CA GLY A 12 9.58 -6.29 4.35
C GLY A 12 8.32 -5.74 5.02
N THR A 13 8.09 -6.17 6.26
CA THR A 13 6.96 -5.73 7.08
C THR A 13 7.04 -4.23 7.39
N VAL A 14 5.92 -3.51 7.24
CA VAL A 14 5.79 -2.12 7.67
C VAL A 14 5.30 -2.09 9.13
N SER A 15 6.06 -1.42 9.99
CA SER A 15 5.72 -1.27 11.41
C SER A 15 5.05 0.08 11.68
N LEU A 16 3.82 0.05 12.16
CA LEU A 16 3.01 1.24 12.44
C LEU A 16 2.75 1.40 13.95
N ARG A 17 2.81 2.64 14.42
CA ARG A 17 2.26 3.02 15.72
C ARG A 17 0.83 3.50 15.53
N ILE A 18 -0.07 2.96 16.34
CA ILE A 18 -1.51 3.22 16.27
C ILE A 18 -2.05 3.56 17.66
N ASN A 19 -3.17 4.27 17.73
CA ASN A 19 -3.75 4.68 19.01
C ASN A 19 -4.63 3.61 19.67
N ASN A 20 -5.25 2.73 18.88
CA ASN A 20 -6.15 1.68 19.40
C ASN A 20 -6.03 0.38 18.60
N LEU A 21 -5.51 -0.68 19.21
CA LEU A 21 -5.16 -1.93 18.53
C LEU A 21 -6.38 -2.63 17.91
N GLU A 22 -7.47 -2.74 18.67
CA GLU A 22 -8.69 -3.42 18.23
C GLU A 22 -9.29 -2.74 16.98
N ARG A 23 -9.39 -1.41 17.00
CA ARG A 23 -9.87 -0.61 15.86
C ARG A 23 -8.97 -0.78 14.64
N SER A 24 -7.65 -0.77 14.84
CA SER A 24 -6.70 -0.95 13.73
C SER A 24 -6.78 -2.36 13.16
N ILE A 25 -6.81 -3.41 14.00
CA ILE A 25 -7.01 -4.80 13.54
C ILE A 25 -8.29 -4.88 12.72
N ALA A 26 -9.42 -4.39 13.24
CA ALA A 26 -10.70 -4.44 12.51
C ALA A 26 -10.66 -3.71 11.16
N PHE A 27 -9.92 -2.59 11.06
CA PHE A 27 -9.70 -1.92 9.80
C PHE A 27 -8.86 -2.78 8.84
N TYR A 28 -7.66 -3.20 9.25
CA TYR A 28 -6.75 -3.95 8.39
C TYR A 28 -7.31 -5.33 7.99
N SER A 29 -7.99 -6.03 8.88
CA SER A 29 -8.60 -7.33 8.56
C SER A 29 -9.92 -7.19 7.80
N ASN A 30 -10.90 -6.46 8.33
CA ASN A 30 -12.26 -6.52 7.78
C ASN A 30 -12.46 -5.57 6.59
N THR A 31 -11.68 -4.49 6.53
CA THR A 31 -11.75 -3.53 5.42
C THR A 31 -10.73 -3.86 4.36
N LEU A 32 -9.47 -4.06 4.73
CA LEU A 32 -8.40 -4.29 3.76
C LEU A 32 -8.18 -5.76 3.42
N GLY A 33 -8.65 -6.69 4.25
CA GLY A 33 -8.63 -8.12 3.94
C GLY A 33 -7.33 -8.81 4.32
N PHE A 34 -6.56 -8.26 5.26
CA PHE A 34 -5.40 -8.94 5.80
C PHE A 34 -5.80 -10.07 6.77
N ASP A 35 -5.04 -11.16 6.72
CA ASP A 35 -5.07 -12.21 7.74
C ASP A 35 -4.47 -11.70 9.05
N ILE A 36 -5.00 -12.17 10.18
CA ILE A 36 -4.47 -11.89 11.52
C ILE A 36 -3.54 -13.05 11.88
N ASN A 37 -2.24 -12.84 11.75
CA ASN A 37 -1.23 -13.88 11.98
C ASN A 37 -0.92 -14.03 13.48
N GLN A 38 -0.82 -12.90 14.20
CA GLN A 38 -0.53 -12.90 15.63
C GLN A 38 -1.15 -11.68 16.32
N VAL A 39 -1.63 -11.86 17.55
CA VAL A 39 -2.01 -10.77 18.46
C VAL A 39 -1.43 -11.08 19.84
N GLU A 40 -0.61 -10.18 20.38
CA GLU A 40 0.05 -10.36 21.67
C GLU A 40 0.22 -9.02 22.39
N GLY A 41 -0.41 -8.88 23.56
CA GLY A 41 -0.36 -7.65 24.36
C GLY A 41 -0.81 -6.43 23.56
N SER A 42 0.08 -5.45 23.40
CA SER A 42 -0.14 -4.23 22.64
C SER A 42 0.28 -4.33 21.16
N HIS A 43 0.45 -5.54 20.63
CA HIS A 43 0.98 -5.78 19.28
C HIS A 43 0.09 -6.71 18.46
N ALA A 44 0.09 -6.50 17.15
CA ALA A 44 -0.51 -7.42 16.19
C ALA A 44 0.32 -7.51 14.91
N THR A 45 0.38 -8.69 14.32
CA THR A 45 0.99 -8.93 13.02
C THR A 45 -0.09 -9.39 12.06
N LEU A 46 -0.18 -8.72 10.92
CA LEU A 46 -1.15 -8.99 9.87
C LEU A 46 -0.47 -9.20 8.52
N GLY A 47 -1.06 -10.03 7.67
CA GLY A 47 -0.40 -10.56 6.49
C GLY A 47 -1.34 -11.14 5.45
N VAL A 48 -0.76 -11.88 4.52
CA VAL A 48 -1.49 -12.74 3.57
C VAL A 48 -0.87 -14.12 3.66
N GLY A 49 -1.66 -15.09 4.14
CA GLY A 49 -1.14 -16.37 4.60
C GLY A 49 -0.01 -16.18 5.62
N ASP A 50 1.08 -16.94 5.47
CA ASP A 50 2.22 -16.88 6.38
C ASP A 50 3.14 -15.66 6.16
N ARG A 51 2.82 -14.77 5.22
CA ARG A 51 3.63 -13.57 4.94
C ARG A 51 3.14 -12.40 5.77
N ASP A 52 3.95 -11.98 6.74
CA ASP A 52 3.73 -10.75 7.48
C ASP A 52 3.94 -9.52 6.59
N ILE A 53 2.98 -8.58 6.63
CA ILE A 53 3.00 -7.35 5.83
C ILE A 53 2.91 -6.12 6.73
N ILE A 54 2.11 -6.17 7.79
CA ILE A 54 1.90 -5.07 8.73
C ILE A 54 2.18 -5.55 10.15
N PHE A 55 2.98 -4.78 10.89
CA PHE A 55 3.15 -4.93 12.32
C PHE A 55 2.59 -3.70 13.03
N LEU A 56 1.61 -3.89 13.90
CA LEU A 56 0.96 -2.84 14.66
C LEU A 56 1.49 -2.82 16.09
N THR A 57 1.78 -1.62 16.60
CA THR A 57 2.07 -1.37 18.01
C THR A 57 1.15 -0.31 18.54
N GLU A 58 0.36 -0.66 19.55
CA GLU A 58 -0.48 0.31 20.25
C GLU A 58 0.38 1.28 21.06
N SER A 59 0.08 2.56 20.91
CA SER A 59 0.65 3.66 21.66
C SER A 59 -0.51 4.55 22.13
N ALA A 60 -1.28 4.03 23.08
CA ALA A 60 -2.50 4.66 23.57
C ALA A 60 -2.24 6.09 24.06
N GLY A 61 -3.05 7.03 23.57
CA GLY A 61 -2.94 8.46 23.91
C GLY A 61 -1.83 9.20 23.16
N ALA A 62 -1.12 8.56 22.23
CA ALA A 62 -0.19 9.26 21.36
C ALA A 62 -0.96 10.24 20.44
N PRO A 63 -0.54 11.50 20.33
CA PRO A 63 -1.18 12.45 19.43
C PRO A 63 -0.88 12.07 17.98
N GLN A 64 -1.88 12.23 17.12
CA GLN A 64 -1.69 12.11 15.68
C GLN A 64 -0.83 13.29 15.19
N ALA A 65 0.35 12.99 14.64
CA ALA A 65 1.23 14.00 14.08
C ALA A 65 0.77 14.34 12.66
N SER A 66 0.48 15.62 12.40
CA SER A 66 0.22 16.13 11.05
C SER A 66 1.24 17.21 10.70
N GLY A 67 1.58 17.32 9.41
CA GLY A 67 2.54 18.32 8.92
C GLY A 67 4.00 18.08 9.38
N THR A 68 4.33 16.89 9.88
CA THR A 68 5.68 16.52 10.31
C THR A 68 6.39 15.65 9.26
N THR A 69 7.71 15.50 9.40
CA THR A 69 8.49 14.47 8.70
C THR A 69 8.09 13.08 9.18
N GLY A 70 8.16 12.08 8.29
CA GLY A 70 7.78 10.71 8.59
C GLY A 70 7.04 10.06 7.43
N LEU A 71 6.20 9.08 7.74
CA LEU A 71 5.41 8.37 6.74
C LEU A 71 4.44 9.32 6.02
N TYR A 72 4.47 9.33 4.68
CA TYR A 72 3.38 9.86 3.87
C TYR A 72 2.36 8.75 3.60
N HIS A 73 2.80 7.66 2.98
CA HIS A 73 2.04 6.42 2.86
C HIS A 73 2.94 5.20 2.68
N PHE A 74 2.38 4.02 2.90
CA PHE A 74 2.95 2.76 2.43
C PHE A 74 2.05 2.17 1.34
N ALA A 75 2.65 1.45 0.39
CA ALA A 75 1.96 0.96 -0.79
C ALA A 75 1.87 -0.57 -0.80
N ILE A 76 0.64 -1.07 -0.75
CA ILE A 76 0.26 -2.47 -0.85
C ILE A 76 0.16 -2.80 -2.35
N LEU A 77 1.12 -3.57 -2.85
CA LEU A 77 1.13 -4.07 -4.22
C LEU A 77 0.32 -5.37 -4.30
N VAL A 78 -0.81 -5.34 -5.00
CA VAL A 78 -1.63 -6.52 -5.30
C VAL A 78 -1.20 -7.18 -6.61
N PRO A 79 -1.36 -8.51 -6.77
CA PRO A 79 -0.71 -9.27 -7.84
C PRO A 79 -1.35 -9.04 -9.22
N SER A 80 -2.60 -8.58 -9.27
CA SER A 80 -3.31 -8.41 -10.54
C SER A 80 -4.23 -7.18 -10.54
N ARG A 81 -4.69 -6.78 -11.73
CA ARG A 81 -5.64 -5.67 -11.90
C ARG A 81 -7.03 -6.07 -11.38
N LEU A 82 -7.40 -7.35 -11.55
CA LEU A 82 -8.56 -7.96 -10.90
C LEU A 82 -8.49 -7.85 -9.37
N GLU A 83 -7.34 -8.09 -8.75
CA GLU A 83 -7.20 -7.96 -7.29
C GLU A 83 -7.34 -6.50 -6.83
N LEU A 84 -6.86 -5.54 -7.63
CA LEU A 84 -7.12 -4.12 -7.37
C LEU A 84 -8.62 -3.79 -7.46
N ALA A 85 -9.32 -4.35 -8.45
CA ALA A 85 -10.77 -4.19 -8.59
C ALA A 85 -11.55 -4.81 -7.42
N LYS A 86 -11.11 -5.98 -6.91
CA LYS A 86 -11.69 -6.60 -5.71
C LYS A 86 -11.51 -5.72 -4.48
N SER A 87 -10.30 -5.16 -4.27
CA SER A 87 -10.07 -4.18 -3.20
C SER A 87 -10.97 -2.95 -3.34
N LEU A 88 -11.14 -2.40 -4.55
CA LEU A 88 -12.05 -1.27 -4.78
C LEU A 88 -13.50 -1.59 -4.40
N LYS A 89 -14.00 -2.75 -4.84
CA LYS A 89 -15.36 -3.21 -4.50
C LYS A 89 -15.54 -3.37 -3.00
N GLN A 90 -14.54 -3.92 -2.31
CA GLN A 90 -14.59 -4.05 -0.86
C GLN A 90 -14.65 -2.68 -0.18
N LEU A 91 -13.75 -1.76 -0.54
CA LEU A 91 -13.71 -0.41 0.05
C LEU A 91 -15.05 0.32 -0.13
N ALA A 92 -15.66 0.19 -1.30
CA ALA A 92 -16.99 0.74 -1.58
C ALA A 92 -18.08 0.11 -0.68
N THR A 93 -18.00 -1.21 -0.42
CA THR A 93 -18.95 -1.95 0.43
C THR A 93 -18.78 -1.59 1.91
N SER A 94 -17.54 -1.39 2.36
CA SER A 94 -17.18 -1.00 3.73
C SER A 94 -17.44 0.48 4.05
N LYS A 95 -17.90 1.28 3.06
CA LYS A 95 -18.19 2.71 3.21
C LYS A 95 -17.00 3.54 3.72
N ILE A 96 -15.79 3.11 3.39
CA ILE A 96 -14.58 3.88 3.70
C ILE A 96 -14.43 5.03 2.72
N THR A 97 -13.94 6.15 3.22
CA THR A 97 -13.62 7.30 2.37
C THR A 97 -12.31 7.03 1.66
N VAL A 98 -12.39 6.81 0.35
CA VAL A 98 -11.22 6.84 -0.54
C VAL A 98 -10.82 8.31 -0.75
N GLN A 99 -9.53 8.59 -0.68
CA GLN A 99 -8.94 9.93 -0.83
C GLN A 99 -8.61 10.26 -2.28
N GLY A 100 -8.38 9.26 -3.13
CA GLY A 100 -8.13 9.46 -4.54
C GLY A 100 -7.88 8.16 -5.30
N PHE A 101 -7.82 8.31 -6.62
CA PHE A 101 -7.45 7.26 -7.56
C PHE A 101 -6.47 7.85 -8.57
N ALA A 102 -5.52 7.06 -9.04
CA ALA A 102 -4.57 7.51 -10.05
C ALA A 102 -4.20 6.40 -11.04
N ASP A 103 -4.05 6.78 -12.29
CA ASP A 103 -3.30 6.04 -13.30
C ASP A 103 -1.95 6.75 -13.51
N HIS A 104 -0.86 6.04 -13.18
CA HIS A 104 0.50 6.55 -13.28
C HIS A 104 1.22 6.17 -14.58
N LEU A 105 0.51 5.61 -15.56
CA LEU A 105 1.03 5.00 -16.79
C LEU A 105 1.86 3.72 -16.58
N VAL A 106 2.39 3.53 -15.37
CA VAL A 106 3.16 2.35 -14.94
C VAL A 106 2.42 1.53 -13.89
N SER A 107 1.46 2.13 -13.20
CA SER A 107 0.63 1.51 -12.17
C SER A 107 -0.75 2.18 -12.08
N GLU A 108 -1.70 1.47 -11.50
CA GLU A 108 -3.02 1.98 -11.14
C GLU A 108 -3.19 1.87 -9.62
N ALA A 109 -3.68 2.93 -8.97
CA ALA A 109 -3.63 3.07 -7.52
C ALA A 109 -4.94 3.63 -6.91
N ILE A 110 -5.23 3.16 -5.69
CA ILE A 110 -6.32 3.63 -4.82
C ILE A 110 -5.67 4.18 -3.55
N TYR A 111 -6.00 5.42 -3.19
CA TYR A 111 -5.45 6.10 -2.01
C TYR A 111 -6.48 6.24 -0.91
N LEU A 112 -6.09 5.94 0.32
CA LEU A 112 -6.92 6.11 1.51
C LEU A 112 -6.06 6.35 2.74
N SER A 113 -6.68 6.44 3.92
CA SER A 113 -5.95 6.40 5.18
C SER A 113 -6.60 5.42 6.16
N ASP A 114 -5.78 4.90 7.04
CA ASP A 114 -6.26 4.14 8.19
C ASP A 114 -6.93 5.05 9.25
N PRO A 115 -7.53 4.48 10.31
CA PRO A 115 -8.20 5.25 11.35
C PRO A 115 -7.29 6.21 12.13
N ASP A 116 -5.98 6.04 12.05
CA ASP A 116 -4.95 6.88 12.67
C ASP A 116 -4.34 7.87 11.66
N GLY A 117 -4.86 7.90 10.43
CA GLY A 117 -4.44 8.77 9.33
C GLY A 117 -3.11 8.39 8.68
N ASN A 118 -2.63 7.15 8.89
CA ASN A 118 -1.53 6.62 8.09
C ASN A 118 -2.00 6.50 6.64
N GLY A 119 -1.29 7.13 5.71
CA GLY A 119 -1.61 7.03 4.29
C GLY A 119 -1.40 5.61 3.78
N ILE A 120 -2.31 5.16 2.95
CA ILE A 120 -2.28 3.84 2.31
C ILE A 120 -2.47 4.03 0.82
N GLU A 121 -1.64 3.35 0.04
CA GLU A 121 -1.86 3.11 -1.38
C GLU A 121 -2.12 1.62 -1.57
N ILE A 122 -3.18 1.25 -2.29
CA ILE A 122 -3.36 -0.11 -2.83
C ILE A 122 -3.20 0.00 -4.34
N TYR A 123 -2.25 -0.72 -4.91
CA TYR A 123 -1.91 -0.54 -6.32
C TYR A 123 -1.52 -1.83 -7.02
N ARG A 124 -1.58 -1.79 -8.35
CA ARG A 124 -1.09 -2.83 -9.25
C ARG A 124 -0.10 -2.21 -10.24
N ASP A 125 1.06 -2.85 -10.41
CA ASP A 125 2.00 -2.52 -11.50
C ASP A 125 1.48 -3.04 -12.85
N ARG A 126 1.50 -2.20 -13.89
CA ARG A 126 1.40 -2.70 -15.27
C ARG A 126 2.60 -3.60 -15.58
N PRO A 127 2.45 -4.59 -16.48
CA PRO A 127 3.59 -5.33 -17.00
C PRO A 127 4.71 -4.37 -17.45
N ARG A 128 5.95 -4.62 -17.04
CA ARG A 128 7.09 -3.75 -17.38
C ARG A 128 7.30 -3.57 -18.89
N SER A 129 6.81 -4.51 -19.71
CA SER A 129 6.82 -4.41 -21.17
C SER A 129 5.92 -3.29 -21.72
N GLU A 130 4.96 -2.81 -20.93
CA GLU A 130 4.06 -1.70 -21.29
C GLU A 130 4.64 -0.34 -20.85
N TRP A 131 5.70 -0.35 -20.03
CA TRP A 131 6.31 0.87 -19.54
C TRP A 131 7.01 1.59 -20.68
N THR A 132 6.65 2.86 -20.88
CA THR A 132 7.21 3.67 -21.95
C THR A 132 8.40 4.49 -21.43
N PHE A 133 9.51 4.43 -22.16
CA PHE A 133 10.68 5.27 -21.92
C PHE A 133 10.83 6.28 -23.07
N ARG A 134 11.03 7.56 -22.75
CA ARG A 134 11.40 8.60 -23.73
C ARG A 134 12.73 9.21 -23.33
N GLN A 135 13.68 9.23 -24.27
CA GLN A 135 15.04 9.74 -24.02
C GLN A 135 15.72 9.11 -22.78
N GLY A 136 15.47 7.81 -22.54
CA GLY A 136 16.01 7.08 -21.39
C GLY A 136 15.28 7.32 -20.06
N GLN A 137 14.26 8.20 -20.03
CA GLN A 137 13.46 8.47 -18.84
C GLN A 137 12.13 7.72 -18.88
N LEU A 138 11.79 7.07 -17.77
CA LEU A 138 10.49 6.44 -17.58
C LEU A 138 9.40 7.51 -17.64
N GLN A 139 8.35 7.27 -18.41
CA GLN A 139 7.20 8.15 -18.46
C GLN A 139 6.23 7.79 -17.34
N MET A 140 5.91 8.77 -16.49
CA MET A 140 4.92 8.67 -15.42
C MET A 140 4.07 9.94 -15.44
N ASP A 141 2.83 9.82 -15.01
CA ASP A 141 1.88 10.95 -14.87
C ASP A 141 0.98 10.67 -13.65
N THR A 142 -0.01 11.53 -13.40
CA THR A 142 -1.09 11.28 -12.45
C THR A 142 -2.40 11.59 -13.17
N LEU A 143 -2.91 10.62 -13.89
CA LEU A 143 -4.16 10.72 -14.65
C LEU A 143 -5.34 10.19 -13.85
N PRO A 144 -6.58 10.62 -14.17
CA PRO A 144 -7.77 9.99 -13.62
C PRO A 144 -7.83 8.50 -13.98
N LEU A 145 -8.05 7.64 -12.98
CA LEU A 145 -8.23 6.21 -13.19
C LEU A 145 -9.61 5.91 -13.78
N ASP A 146 -9.68 5.08 -14.82
CA ASP A 146 -10.94 4.58 -15.37
C ASP A 146 -11.53 3.50 -14.45
N LEU A 147 -12.36 3.95 -13.49
CA LEU A 147 -13.00 3.06 -12.51
C LEU A 147 -13.98 2.08 -13.16
N ALA A 148 -14.63 2.45 -14.27
CA ALA A 148 -15.56 1.55 -14.94
C ALA A 148 -14.80 0.39 -15.60
N SER A 149 -13.68 0.71 -16.27
CA SER A 149 -12.77 -0.29 -16.81
C SER A 149 -12.21 -1.18 -15.71
N LEU A 150 -11.74 -0.62 -14.59
CA LEU A 150 -11.23 -1.42 -13.47
C LEU A 150 -12.31 -2.35 -12.91
N MET A 151 -13.52 -1.85 -12.68
CA MET A 151 -14.61 -2.66 -12.13
C MET A 151 -15.10 -3.75 -13.08
N SER A 152 -14.93 -3.60 -14.39
CA SER A 152 -15.25 -4.67 -15.37
C SER A 152 -14.39 -5.92 -15.22
N GLU A 153 -13.21 -5.82 -14.59
CA GLU A 153 -12.36 -6.99 -14.29
C GLU A 153 -13.12 -8.03 -13.47
N LEU A 154 -14.04 -7.60 -12.60
CA LEU A 154 -14.83 -8.48 -11.74
C LEU A 154 -15.77 -9.41 -12.50
N GLU A 155 -16.07 -9.14 -13.77
CA GLU A 155 -16.86 -10.03 -14.62
C GLU A 155 -16.13 -11.34 -14.92
N SER A 156 -14.79 -11.33 -14.85
CA SER A 156 -13.95 -12.50 -15.08
C SER A 156 -13.91 -13.47 -13.89
N ASP A 157 -14.25 -13.00 -12.68
CA ASP A 157 -14.25 -13.79 -11.44
C ASP A 157 -15.38 -13.33 -10.50
N PRO A 158 -16.58 -13.94 -10.63
CA PRO A 158 -17.75 -13.54 -9.84
C PRO A 158 -17.69 -14.05 -8.39
N GLN A 159 -16.62 -14.71 -7.97
CA GLN A 159 -16.54 -15.29 -6.63
C GLN A 159 -16.55 -14.20 -5.53
N PRO A 160 -17.08 -14.51 -4.34
CA PRO A 160 -16.97 -13.63 -3.20
C PRO A 160 -15.50 -13.32 -2.89
N TRP A 161 -15.23 -12.08 -2.51
CA TRP A 161 -13.91 -11.68 -2.05
C TRP A 161 -13.63 -12.31 -0.67
N THR A 162 -12.48 -12.96 -0.52
CA THR A 162 -12.08 -13.67 0.70
C THR A 162 -10.91 -13.01 1.43
N GLY A 163 -10.49 -11.81 1.00
CA GLY A 163 -9.30 -11.13 1.51
C GLY A 163 -8.28 -10.84 0.41
N LEU A 164 -7.11 -10.33 0.79
CA LEU A 164 -6.02 -10.05 -0.15
C LEU A 164 -5.44 -11.35 -0.71
N ALA A 165 -5.13 -11.35 -2.01
CA ALA A 165 -4.60 -12.53 -2.68
C ALA A 165 -3.11 -12.76 -2.41
N ASP A 166 -2.70 -14.03 -2.48
CA ASP A 166 -1.29 -14.43 -2.47
C ASP A 166 -0.46 -13.64 -3.48
N GLY A 167 0.76 -13.27 -3.08
CA GLY A 167 1.64 -12.40 -3.87
C GLY A 167 1.47 -10.92 -3.55
N THR A 168 0.48 -10.54 -2.74
CA THR A 168 0.41 -9.21 -2.14
C THR A 168 1.63 -8.92 -1.26
N ARG A 169 2.21 -7.73 -1.39
CA ARG A 169 3.40 -7.30 -0.63
C ARG A 169 3.44 -5.79 -0.46
N ILE A 170 4.41 -5.29 0.31
CA ILE A 170 4.76 -3.87 0.26
C ILE A 170 5.61 -3.61 -0.99
N GLY A 171 5.11 -2.74 -1.86
CA GLY A 171 5.81 -2.34 -3.07
C GLY A 171 6.80 -1.20 -2.83
N HIS A 172 6.32 -0.13 -2.20
CA HIS A 172 7.11 1.05 -1.88
C HIS A 172 6.60 1.77 -0.62
N ILE A 173 7.38 2.73 -0.14
CA ILE A 173 6.99 3.70 0.89
C ILE A 173 7.30 5.11 0.40
N HIS A 174 6.45 6.06 0.73
CA HIS A 174 6.73 7.48 0.53
C HIS A 174 6.87 8.16 1.89
N LEU A 175 7.91 8.99 2.01
CA LEU A 175 8.25 9.70 3.24
C LEU A 175 8.18 11.21 3.01
N LYS A 176 7.65 11.93 3.99
CA LYS A 176 7.88 13.37 4.13
C LYS A 176 9.23 13.59 4.77
N VAL A 177 10.13 14.26 4.07
CA VAL A 177 11.48 14.58 4.53
C VAL A 177 11.66 16.09 4.63
N ALA A 178 12.53 16.53 5.53
CA ALA A 178 12.86 17.96 5.66
C ALA A 178 13.72 18.47 4.49
N SER A 179 14.50 17.58 3.89
CA SER A 179 15.42 17.85 2.77
C SER A 179 15.49 16.59 1.89
N VAL A 180 15.22 16.76 0.59
CA VAL A 180 15.30 15.65 -0.38
C VAL A 180 16.75 15.25 -0.59
N ASP A 181 17.66 16.23 -0.69
CA ASP A 181 19.09 16.01 -0.92
C ASP A 181 19.73 15.19 0.23
N ASP A 182 19.40 15.50 1.49
CA ASP A 182 19.91 14.76 2.64
C ASP A 182 19.38 13.32 2.66
N ALA A 183 18.11 13.13 2.31
CA ALA A 183 17.49 11.81 2.25
C ALA A 183 18.11 10.96 1.12
N GLU A 184 18.29 11.55 -0.07
CA GLU A 184 18.96 10.88 -1.19
C GLU A 184 20.39 10.46 -0.82
N SER A 185 21.16 11.37 -0.23
CA SER A 185 22.52 11.05 0.22
C SER A 185 22.53 9.92 1.25
N PHE A 186 21.59 9.89 2.19
CA PHE A 186 21.50 8.81 3.18
C PHE A 186 21.26 7.44 2.54
N TYR A 187 20.36 7.37 1.54
CA TYR A 187 19.98 6.09 0.92
C TYR A 187 20.92 5.61 -0.19
N THR A 188 21.65 6.50 -0.86
CA THR A 188 22.46 6.15 -2.03
C THR A 188 23.96 6.11 -1.77
N ASN A 189 24.44 6.82 -0.73
CA ASN A 189 25.86 6.94 -0.42
C ASN A 189 26.28 5.99 0.73
N VAL A 190 26.10 4.69 0.49
CA VAL A 190 26.45 3.59 1.41
C VAL A 190 27.69 2.82 0.97
#